data_AF-A0A023EL15-F1
#
_entry.id   AF-A0A023EL15-F1
#
_cell.length_a   1.000
_cell.length_b   1.000
_cell.length_c   1.000
_cell.angle_alpha   90.00
_cell.angle_beta   90.00
_cell.angle_gamma   90.00
#
_symmetry.space_group_name_H-M   'P 1'
#
loop_
_entity.id
_entity.type
_entity.pdbx_description
1 polymer ?
#
loop_
_entity_poly.entity_id
_entity_poly.type
_entity_poly.pdbx_seq_one_letter_code
_entity_poly.pdbx_strand_id
1 'polypeptide(L)'
;MWKSIAGAIVLLTTMIAAQTPPPYILQCRRSDPELNTCLKGALHHLKPYLAQGIPEIKMPSVEPFVMDQLSLQLTGGPQGYRINLKNMQVFGASNFTVKTIKLSEGNKPFEARLTIPKLLIHAKYTSSGVLIIIPASGAGDFDAVFDGVIADVRGRVSFNEKPSGSHMHIDSLDLILSIKKPRLSVSKIFNNNRILTEATNLFLKENGGEVLKALQPQLQKKLSAEFAGISNQLMDNVPLHNFIID
;
A
#
# COMPACT_ATOMS: atom_id res chain seq x y z
N MET A 1 67.06 38.10 -10.46
CA MET A 1 66.90 37.72 -9.04
C MET A 1 65.49 38.11 -8.59
N TRP A 2 64.78 37.14 -8.01
CA TRP A 2 63.53 37.20 -7.24
C TRP A 2 62.22 37.69 -7.90
N LYS A 3 61.30 36.73 -8.09
CA LYS A 3 59.87 36.89 -8.40
C LYS A 3 59.10 37.11 -7.09
N SER A 4 58.23 38.11 -7.01
CA SER A 4 57.23 38.22 -5.93
C SER A 4 55.84 38.11 -6.53
N ILE A 5 55.26 36.92 -6.47
CA ILE A 5 53.86 36.65 -6.81
C ILE A 5 53.08 36.74 -5.50
N ALA A 6 52.26 37.77 -5.37
CA ALA A 6 51.29 37.88 -4.28
C ALA A 6 50.15 36.89 -4.54
N GLY A 7 50.10 35.81 -3.76
CA GLY A 7 49.00 34.84 -3.79
C GLY A 7 47.84 35.32 -2.92
N ALA A 8 46.71 35.66 -3.54
CA ALA A 8 45.45 35.85 -2.83
C ALA A 8 44.83 34.48 -2.53
N ILE A 9 44.79 34.12 -1.24
CA ILE A 9 44.09 32.92 -0.77
C ILE A 9 42.60 33.27 -0.67
N VAL A 10 41.81 32.81 -1.64
CA VAL A 10 40.34 32.86 -1.57
C VAL A 10 39.89 31.64 -0.77
N LEU A 11 39.52 31.85 0.50
CA LEU A 11 38.83 30.85 1.31
C LEU A 11 37.39 30.72 0.81
N LEU A 12 37.15 29.75 -0.08
CA LEU A 12 35.81 29.25 -0.41
C LEU A 12 35.27 28.48 0.80
N THR A 13 34.56 29.18 1.68
CA THR A 13 33.70 28.54 2.67
C THR A 13 32.53 27.90 1.94
N THR A 14 32.61 26.59 1.69
CA THR A 14 31.47 25.80 1.27
C THR A 14 30.44 25.82 2.40
N MET A 15 29.41 26.67 2.27
CA MET A 15 28.22 26.52 3.09
C MET A 15 27.60 25.16 2.77
N ILE A 16 27.71 24.22 3.71
CA ILE A 16 26.91 23.00 3.67
C ILE A 16 25.47 23.48 3.90
N ALA A 17 24.70 23.61 2.82
CA ALA A 17 23.28 23.86 2.92
C ALA A 17 22.67 22.69 3.69
N ALA A 18 22.17 22.94 4.90
CA ALA A 18 21.35 21.97 5.62
C ALA A 18 20.14 21.70 4.75
N GLN A 19 20.09 20.52 4.11
CA GLN A 19 18.95 20.12 3.31
C GLN A 19 17.76 19.95 4.25
N THR A 20 16.80 20.87 4.15
CA THR A 20 15.52 20.74 4.82
C THR A 20 14.80 19.51 4.27
N PRO A 21 14.23 18.64 5.13
CA PRO A 21 13.50 17.48 4.66
C PRO A 21 12.30 17.90 3.80
N PRO A 22 11.87 17.08 2.84
CA PRO A 22 10.66 17.36 2.08
C PRO A 22 9.45 17.56 3.00
N PRO A 23 8.48 18.43 2.64
CA PRO A 23 7.38 18.80 3.54
C PRO A 23 6.47 17.62 3.92
N TYR A 24 6.46 16.55 3.12
CA TYR A 24 5.73 15.31 3.38
C TYR A 24 6.45 14.35 4.34
N ILE A 25 7.66 14.67 4.80
CA ILE A 25 8.44 13.89 5.75
C ILE A 25 8.50 14.59 7.10
N LEU A 26 8.12 13.87 8.14
CA LEU A 26 8.36 14.28 9.52
C LEU A 26 9.55 13.50 10.07
N GLN A 27 10.61 14.21 10.47
CA GLN A 27 11.83 13.63 11.02
C GLN A 27 11.63 13.08 12.43
N CYS A 28 12.23 11.92 12.71
CA CYS A 28 12.32 11.33 14.03
C CYS A 28 13.77 11.22 14.50
N ARG A 29 14.01 11.32 15.81
CA ARG A 29 15.34 11.13 16.39
C ARG A 29 15.56 9.68 16.77
N ARG A 30 16.67 9.08 16.37
CA ARG A 30 17.03 7.70 16.67
C ARG A 30 17.18 7.46 18.18
N SER A 31 17.67 8.47 18.88
CA SER A 31 17.86 8.48 20.34
C SER A 31 16.58 8.74 21.14
N ASP A 32 15.45 9.01 20.49
CA ASP A 32 14.18 9.28 21.17
C ASP A 32 13.65 8.00 21.86
N PRO A 33 13.43 7.99 23.19
CA PRO A 33 12.81 6.85 23.86
C PRO A 33 11.40 6.53 23.32
N GLU A 34 10.73 7.51 22.72
CA GLU A 34 9.41 7.41 22.09
C GLU A 34 9.49 7.36 20.56
N LEU A 35 10.61 6.85 20.00
CA LEU A 35 10.82 6.73 18.55
C LEU A 35 9.64 6.07 17.81
N ASN A 36 9.07 4.99 18.36
CA ASN A 36 7.91 4.33 17.75
C ASN A 36 6.67 5.24 17.69
N THR A 37 6.49 6.11 18.67
CA THR A 37 5.42 7.11 18.70
C THR A 37 5.67 8.19 17.64
N CYS A 38 6.92 8.67 17.52
CA CYS A 38 7.30 9.59 16.45
C CYS A 38 7.05 9.00 15.05
N LEU A 39 7.45 7.75 14.80
CA LEU A 39 7.27 7.09 13.50
C LEU A 39 5.79 6.90 13.13
N LYS A 40 4.93 6.61 14.11
CA LYS A 40 3.47 6.61 13.87
C LYS A 40 2.99 8.00 13.46
N GLY A 41 3.45 9.03 14.16
CA GLY A 41 3.17 10.43 13.82
C GLY A 41 3.65 10.79 12.41
N ALA A 42 4.84 10.33 12.01
CA ALA A 42 5.40 10.57 10.68
C ALA A 42 4.57 9.90 9.58
N LEU A 43 4.12 8.66 9.78
CA LEU A 43 3.20 8.01 8.86
C LEU A 43 1.83 8.71 8.79
N HIS A 44 1.35 9.29 9.89
CA HIS A 44 0.10 10.07 9.89
C HIS A 44 0.26 11.42 9.21
N HIS A 45 1.41 12.08 9.37
CA HIS A 45 1.79 13.31 8.67
C HIS A 45 1.86 13.10 7.16
N LEU A 46 2.31 11.92 6.72
CA LEU A 46 2.41 11.55 5.31
C LEU A 46 1.03 11.31 4.63
N LYS A 47 -0.03 10.99 5.40
CA LYS A 47 -1.37 10.66 4.88
C LYS A 47 -1.94 11.68 3.87
N PRO A 48 -2.05 12.99 4.18
CA PRO A 48 -2.61 13.95 3.23
C PRO A 48 -1.83 14.03 1.91
N TYR A 49 -0.51 13.84 1.96
CA TYR A 49 0.33 13.84 0.77
C TYR A 49 0.13 12.57 -0.05
N LEU A 50 0.02 11.40 0.57
CA LEU A 50 -0.32 10.17 -0.15
C LEU A 50 -1.71 10.25 -0.78
N ALA A 51 -2.69 10.86 -0.09
CA ALA A 51 -4.03 11.03 -0.62
C ALA A 51 -4.04 11.84 -1.94
N GLN A 52 -3.18 12.86 -2.05
CA GLN A 52 -3.06 13.68 -3.27
C GLN A 52 -2.06 13.10 -4.29
N GLY A 53 -1.14 12.26 -3.84
CA GLY A 53 0.06 11.88 -4.59
C GLY A 53 1.19 12.89 -4.39
N ILE A 54 2.41 12.47 -4.73
CA ILE A 54 3.63 13.29 -4.56
C ILE A 54 4.34 13.33 -5.92
N PRO A 55 4.07 14.35 -6.76
CA PRO A 55 4.59 14.44 -8.13
C PRO A 55 6.12 14.41 -8.21
N GLU A 56 6.79 15.03 -7.23
CA GLU A 56 8.27 15.13 -7.17
C GLU A 56 8.94 13.76 -7.19
N ILE A 57 8.31 12.77 -6.57
CA ILE A 57 8.78 11.39 -6.53
C ILE A 57 7.90 10.45 -7.35
N LYS A 58 7.06 10.97 -8.25
CA LYS A 58 6.13 10.19 -9.08
C LYS A 58 5.23 9.24 -8.28
N MET A 59 4.89 9.60 -7.04
CA MET A 59 3.97 8.83 -6.22
C MET A 59 2.53 9.11 -6.70
N PRO A 60 1.77 8.10 -7.14
CA PRO A 60 0.37 8.28 -7.50
C PRO A 60 -0.48 8.62 -6.27
N SER A 61 -1.66 9.18 -6.50
CA SER A 61 -2.67 9.35 -5.46
C SER A 61 -3.12 7.98 -4.92
N VAL A 62 -3.27 7.88 -3.60
CA VAL A 62 -3.89 6.72 -2.93
C VAL A 62 -5.36 6.95 -2.57
N GLU A 63 -5.97 8.04 -3.05
CA GLU A 63 -7.37 8.39 -2.80
C GLU A 63 -8.04 9.04 -4.04
N PRO A 64 -8.73 8.25 -4.89
CA PRO A 64 -8.81 6.80 -4.82
C PRO A 64 -7.48 6.13 -5.16
N PHE A 65 -7.20 5.00 -4.53
CA PHE A 65 -6.16 4.10 -4.99
C PHE A 65 -6.68 3.37 -6.24
N VAL A 66 -6.00 3.54 -7.37
CA VAL A 66 -6.39 2.99 -8.67
C VAL A 66 -5.50 1.82 -9.03
N MET A 67 -6.11 0.70 -9.43
CA MET A 67 -5.40 -0.47 -9.95
C MET A 67 -6.04 -0.90 -11.27
N ASP A 68 -5.23 -0.96 -12.33
CA ASP A 68 -5.70 -1.28 -13.68
C ASP A 68 -6.32 -2.67 -13.75
N GLN A 69 -5.70 -3.65 -13.10
CA GLN A 69 -6.18 -5.01 -13.10
C GLN A 69 -5.78 -5.81 -11.84
N LEU A 70 -6.75 -6.54 -11.28
CA LEU A 70 -6.53 -7.54 -10.25
C LEU A 70 -7.15 -8.87 -10.67
N SER A 71 -6.30 -9.86 -10.93
CA SER A 71 -6.71 -11.23 -11.27
C SER A 71 -6.52 -12.15 -10.07
N LEU A 72 -7.57 -12.87 -9.68
CA LEU A 72 -7.54 -13.84 -8.58
C LEU A 72 -8.10 -15.19 -9.03
N GLN A 73 -7.62 -16.27 -8.43
CA GLN A 73 -8.06 -17.63 -8.65
C GLN A 73 -8.18 -18.38 -7.32
N LEU A 74 -9.28 -19.11 -7.12
CA LEU A 74 -9.51 -19.90 -5.92
C LEU A 74 -8.90 -21.30 -6.00
N THR A 75 -9.15 -21.98 -7.12
CA THR A 75 -8.80 -23.39 -7.30
C THR A 75 -8.11 -23.62 -8.64
N GLY A 76 -7.20 -24.58 -8.67
CA GLY A 76 -6.60 -25.08 -9.91
C GLY A 76 -7.59 -25.93 -10.72
N GLY A 77 -7.30 -26.12 -12.01
CA GLY A 77 -8.08 -26.98 -12.90
C GLY A 77 -9.07 -26.26 -13.83
N PRO A 78 -9.78 -27.01 -14.71
CA PRO A 78 -10.62 -26.44 -15.77
C PRO A 78 -11.82 -25.66 -15.24
N GLN A 79 -12.41 -26.11 -14.12
CA GLN A 79 -13.58 -25.50 -13.48
C GLN A 79 -13.24 -24.53 -12.35
N GLY A 80 -11.94 -24.25 -12.14
CA GLY A 80 -11.49 -23.39 -11.06
C GLY A 80 -12.01 -21.96 -11.22
N TYR A 81 -12.50 -21.39 -10.12
CA TYR A 81 -13.01 -20.02 -10.14
C TYR A 81 -11.89 -19.02 -10.41
N ARG A 82 -12.10 -18.17 -11.40
CA ARG A 82 -11.23 -17.04 -11.73
C ARG A 82 -12.07 -15.78 -11.76
N ILE A 83 -11.50 -14.69 -11.24
CA ILE A 83 -12.06 -13.36 -11.33
C ILE A 83 -10.99 -12.38 -11.76
N ASN A 84 -11.34 -11.50 -12.69
CA ASN A 84 -10.53 -10.36 -13.10
C ASN A 84 -11.32 -9.10 -12.79
N LEU A 85 -10.77 -8.24 -11.95
CA LEU A 85 -11.24 -6.90 -11.70
C LEU A 85 -10.42 -5.94 -12.56
N LYS A 86 -11.07 -5.00 -13.24
CA LYS A 86 -10.45 -3.98 -14.07
C LYS A 86 -10.92 -2.59 -13.67
N ASN A 87 -10.05 -1.60 -13.88
CA ASN A 87 -10.30 -0.20 -13.53
C ASN A 87 -10.78 -0.07 -12.08
N MET A 88 -10.08 -0.76 -11.17
CA MET A 88 -10.46 -0.82 -9.78
C MET A 88 -10.13 0.51 -9.12
N GLN A 89 -11.12 1.10 -8.45
CA GLN A 89 -10.97 2.30 -7.64
C GLN A 89 -11.28 1.93 -6.19
N VAL A 90 -10.34 2.22 -5.30
CA VAL A 90 -10.46 1.95 -3.87
C VAL A 90 -10.43 3.27 -3.11
N PHE A 91 -11.54 3.61 -2.45
CA PHE A 91 -11.70 4.81 -1.65
C PHE A 91 -11.57 4.51 -0.17
N GLY A 92 -11.05 5.46 0.59
CA GLY A 92 -10.83 5.38 2.04
C GLY A 92 -9.49 4.76 2.44
N ALA A 93 -8.66 4.32 1.47
CA ALA A 93 -7.35 3.72 1.74
C ALA A 93 -6.41 4.70 2.46
N SER A 94 -6.51 5.99 2.14
CA SER A 94 -5.75 7.05 2.81
C SER A 94 -6.14 7.24 4.29
N ASN A 95 -7.31 6.78 4.72
CA ASN A 95 -7.81 6.95 6.09
C ASN A 95 -7.33 5.85 7.05
N PHE A 96 -6.09 5.39 6.90
CA PHE A 96 -5.51 4.42 7.80
C PHE A 96 -5.10 5.04 9.15
N THR A 97 -5.09 4.23 10.20
CA THR A 97 -4.48 4.56 11.50
C THR A 97 -3.48 3.49 11.85
N VAL A 98 -2.23 3.89 12.03
CA VAL A 98 -1.16 3.01 12.51
C VAL A 98 -1.32 2.77 14.01
N LYS A 99 -1.53 1.51 14.42
CA LYS A 99 -1.71 1.10 15.82
C LYS A 99 -0.37 0.77 16.47
N THR A 100 0.44 -0.03 15.78
CA THR A 100 1.76 -0.46 16.26
C THR A 100 2.76 -0.41 15.11
N ILE A 101 4.01 -0.08 15.43
CA ILE A 101 5.19 -0.21 14.58
C ILE A 101 6.27 -0.82 15.46
N LYS A 102 7.00 -1.79 14.93
CA LYS A 102 8.24 -2.30 15.47
C LYS A 102 9.27 -2.25 14.36
N LEU A 103 10.39 -1.58 14.63
CA LEU A 103 11.49 -1.52 13.69
C LEU A 103 12.21 -2.86 13.59
N SER A 104 12.95 -3.03 12.48
CA SER A 104 13.84 -4.16 12.28
C SER A 104 14.99 -4.10 13.30
N GLU A 105 15.25 -5.20 14.00
CA GLU A 105 16.35 -5.33 14.97
C GLU A 105 17.18 -6.58 14.66
N GLY A 106 18.44 -6.39 14.26
CA GLY A 106 19.29 -7.47 13.76
C GLY A 106 18.62 -8.18 12.56
N ASN A 107 18.41 -9.48 12.68
CA ASN A 107 17.75 -10.29 11.64
C ASN A 107 16.21 -10.35 11.78
N LYS A 108 15.62 -9.64 12.75
CA LYS A 108 14.15 -9.63 12.92
C LYS A 108 13.51 -8.66 11.92
N PRO A 109 12.43 -9.06 11.24
CA PRO A 109 11.70 -8.19 10.32
C PRO A 109 11.00 -7.06 11.06
N PHE A 110 10.71 -5.96 10.35
CA PHE A 110 9.81 -4.93 10.87
C PHE A 110 8.38 -5.46 10.91
N GLU A 111 7.57 -4.91 11.81
CA GLU A 111 6.16 -5.25 11.95
C GLU A 111 5.33 -3.96 12.11
N ALA A 112 4.18 -3.89 11.44
CA ALA A 112 3.24 -2.81 11.63
C ALA A 112 1.80 -3.34 11.63
N ARG A 113 0.94 -2.72 12.44
CA ARG A 113 -0.51 -2.96 12.42
C ARG A 113 -1.21 -1.68 12.07
N LEU A 114 -2.02 -1.72 11.02
CA LEU A 114 -2.82 -0.60 10.55
C LEU A 114 -4.30 -0.98 10.62
N THR A 115 -5.14 0.04 10.78
CA THR A 115 -6.60 -0.10 10.71
C THR A 115 -7.16 0.90 9.73
N ILE A 116 -8.10 0.48 8.89
CA ILE A 116 -8.84 1.35 7.98
C ILE A 116 -10.33 1.22 8.32
N PRO A 117 -11.00 2.31 8.74
CA PRO A 117 -12.38 2.22 9.21
C PRO A 117 -13.34 1.69 8.14
N LYS A 118 -13.17 2.13 6.89
CA LYS A 118 -14.04 1.79 5.78
C LYS A 118 -13.28 1.87 4.46
N LEU A 119 -13.45 0.87 3.60
CA LEU A 119 -13.06 0.91 2.18
C LEU A 119 -14.31 0.79 1.31
N LEU A 120 -14.33 1.56 0.22
CA LEU A 120 -15.29 1.40 -0.87
C LEU A 120 -14.51 0.99 -2.11
N ILE A 121 -14.95 -0.05 -2.80
CA ILE A 121 -14.28 -0.57 -3.99
C ILE A 121 -15.29 -0.57 -5.13
N HIS A 122 -14.89 -0.02 -6.26
CA HIS A 122 -15.63 -0.08 -7.51
C HIS A 122 -14.73 -0.69 -8.59
N ALA A 123 -15.22 -1.67 -9.34
CA ALA A 123 -14.48 -2.26 -10.44
C ALA A 123 -15.41 -2.80 -11.52
N LYS A 124 -14.89 -2.96 -12.73
CA LYS A 124 -15.48 -3.88 -13.72
C LYS A 124 -14.99 -5.28 -13.43
N TYR A 125 -15.86 -6.28 -13.43
CA TYR A 125 -15.45 -7.65 -13.21
C TYR A 125 -15.78 -8.57 -14.39
N THR A 126 -14.93 -9.56 -14.60
CA THR A 126 -15.24 -10.76 -15.37
C THR A 126 -14.84 -11.98 -14.55
N SER A 127 -15.66 -13.01 -14.57
CA SER A 127 -15.38 -14.25 -13.84
C SER A 127 -15.79 -15.48 -14.62
N SER A 128 -15.18 -16.60 -14.28
CA SER A 128 -15.49 -17.91 -14.84
C SER A 128 -15.35 -19.01 -13.79
N GLY A 129 -16.06 -20.12 -14.01
CA GLY A 129 -16.02 -21.30 -13.14
C GLY A 129 -17.02 -21.25 -11.99
N VAL A 130 -16.72 -21.98 -10.93
CA VAL A 130 -17.64 -22.19 -9.80
C VAL A 130 -17.07 -21.53 -8.53
N LEU A 131 -17.73 -20.48 -8.05
CA LEU A 131 -17.41 -19.84 -6.78
C LEU A 131 -17.97 -20.66 -5.63
N ILE A 132 -17.10 -21.43 -4.96
CA ILE A 132 -17.44 -22.35 -3.86
C ILE A 132 -18.42 -23.45 -4.32
N ILE A 133 -19.69 -23.12 -4.49
CA ILE A 133 -20.76 -24.02 -4.98
C ILE A 133 -21.61 -23.38 -6.08
N ILE A 134 -21.45 -22.08 -6.37
CA ILE A 134 -22.29 -21.36 -7.32
C ILE A 134 -21.58 -21.20 -8.66
N PRO A 135 -22.20 -21.60 -9.78
CA PRO A 135 -21.74 -21.20 -11.12
C PRO A 135 -21.71 -19.68 -11.21
N ALA A 136 -20.50 -19.12 -11.24
CA ALA A 136 -20.27 -17.69 -11.09
C ALA A 136 -19.56 -17.13 -12.32
N SER A 137 -19.88 -17.65 -13.50
CA SER A 137 -19.39 -17.11 -14.77
C SER A 137 -20.22 -15.90 -15.17
N GLY A 138 -19.57 -14.77 -15.43
CA GLY A 138 -20.29 -13.55 -15.78
C GLY A 138 -19.36 -12.35 -15.95
N ALA A 139 -19.97 -11.22 -16.31
CA ALA A 139 -19.31 -9.94 -16.39
C ALA A 139 -20.29 -8.84 -15.97
N GLY A 140 -19.77 -7.77 -15.38
CA GLY A 140 -20.59 -6.65 -14.91
C GLY A 140 -19.79 -5.67 -14.06
N ASP A 141 -20.50 -4.97 -13.19
CA ASP A 141 -19.93 -4.07 -12.19
C ASP A 141 -19.83 -4.81 -10.86
N PHE A 142 -18.70 -4.62 -10.16
CA PHE A 142 -18.42 -5.15 -8.84
C PHE A 142 -18.23 -4.00 -7.86
N ASP A 143 -18.97 -4.06 -6.77
CA ASP A 143 -18.88 -3.12 -5.67
C ASP A 143 -18.58 -3.87 -4.38
N ALA A 144 -17.69 -3.31 -3.55
CA ALA A 144 -17.47 -3.83 -2.21
C ALA A 144 -17.41 -2.71 -1.17
N VAL A 145 -17.94 -3.00 0.01
CA VAL A 145 -17.78 -2.17 1.19
C VAL A 145 -17.17 -3.01 2.30
N PHE A 146 -15.99 -2.61 2.76
CA PHE A 146 -15.30 -3.29 3.86
C PHE A 146 -15.26 -2.35 5.06
N ASP A 147 -15.97 -2.69 6.14
CA ASP A 147 -15.84 -1.96 7.41
C ASP A 147 -14.87 -2.69 8.36
N GLY A 148 -14.08 -1.89 9.08
CA GLY A 148 -13.16 -2.38 10.10
C GLY A 148 -12.08 -3.29 9.53
N VAL A 149 -11.31 -2.77 8.57
CA VAL A 149 -10.16 -3.47 7.99
C VAL A 149 -8.97 -3.35 8.94
N ILE A 150 -8.30 -4.47 9.19
CA ILE A 150 -7.04 -4.54 9.91
C ILE A 150 -6.01 -5.14 8.96
N ALA A 151 -4.86 -4.48 8.85
CA ALA A 151 -3.72 -4.93 8.06
C ALA A 151 -2.52 -5.13 8.99
N ASP A 152 -2.07 -6.37 9.10
CA ASP A 152 -0.81 -6.72 9.74
C ASP A 152 0.25 -6.86 8.65
N VAL A 153 1.30 -6.05 8.76
CA VAL A 153 2.40 -5.97 7.79
C VAL A 153 3.66 -6.45 8.46
N ARG A 154 4.41 -7.31 7.78
CA ARG A 154 5.72 -7.77 8.22
C ARG A 154 6.67 -7.73 7.05
N GLY A 155 7.91 -7.28 7.24
CA GLY A 155 8.84 -7.21 6.11
C GLY A 155 10.30 -7.06 6.49
N ARG A 156 11.16 -7.15 5.49
CA ARG A 156 12.61 -6.93 5.62
C ARG A 156 13.01 -5.72 4.81
N VAL A 157 14.01 -5.02 5.31
CA VAL A 157 14.58 -3.84 4.66
C VAL A 157 16.07 -4.01 4.49
N SER A 158 16.57 -3.49 3.38
CA SER A 158 17.98 -3.30 3.09
C SER A 158 18.26 -1.81 2.91
N PHE A 159 19.54 -1.46 2.83
CA PHE A 159 20.01 -0.09 2.60
C PHE A 159 20.88 -0.06 1.36
N ASN A 160 20.57 0.85 0.45
CA ASN A 160 21.26 1.05 -0.81
C ASN A 160 21.95 2.42 -0.79
N GLU A 161 23.27 2.43 -0.98
CA GLU A 161 24.03 3.68 -1.10
C GLU A 161 23.84 4.32 -2.48
N LYS A 162 23.45 5.59 -2.50
CA LYS A 162 23.30 6.42 -3.71
C LYS A 162 24.12 7.71 -3.53
N PRO A 163 24.42 8.46 -4.60
CA PRO A 163 25.08 9.77 -4.48
C PRO A 163 24.32 10.78 -3.60
N SER A 164 23.00 10.61 -3.45
CA SER A 164 22.14 11.40 -2.56
C SER A 164 22.17 10.96 -1.08
N GLY A 165 22.89 9.89 -0.77
CA GLY A 165 22.98 9.27 0.56
C GLY A 165 22.44 7.83 0.58
N SER A 166 22.40 7.26 1.78
CA SER A 166 21.84 5.92 2.03
C SER A 166 20.31 5.94 1.92
N HIS A 167 19.73 5.02 1.16
CA HIS A 167 18.29 4.90 0.97
C HIS A 167 17.79 3.55 1.50
N MET A 168 16.63 3.54 2.15
CA MET A 168 15.99 2.30 2.58
C MET A 168 15.31 1.62 1.37
N HIS A 169 15.25 0.30 1.39
CA HIS A 169 14.51 -0.49 0.41
C HIS A 169 13.81 -1.65 1.08
N ILE A 170 12.55 -1.92 0.73
CA ILE A 170 11.79 -3.08 1.21
C ILE A 170 12.09 -4.28 0.30
N ASP A 171 12.82 -5.26 0.84
CA ASP A 171 13.19 -6.49 0.12
C ASP A 171 12.00 -7.45 0.00
N SER A 172 11.18 -7.49 1.06
CA SER A 172 10.03 -8.38 1.16
C SER A 172 8.98 -7.79 2.08
N LEU A 173 7.70 -7.91 1.70
CA LEU A 173 6.56 -7.46 2.48
C LEU A 173 5.46 -8.53 2.46
N ASP A 174 5.10 -9.00 3.64
CA ASP A 174 3.98 -9.90 3.89
C ASP A 174 2.82 -9.11 4.50
N LEU A 175 1.63 -9.29 3.94
CA LEU A 175 0.41 -8.64 4.37
C LEU A 175 -0.59 -9.68 4.84
N ILE A 176 -1.14 -9.49 6.03
CA ILE A 176 -2.29 -10.23 6.56
C ILE A 176 -3.46 -9.26 6.70
N LEU A 177 -4.54 -9.54 5.96
CA LEU A 177 -5.76 -8.74 5.98
C LEU A 177 -6.84 -9.44 6.80
N SER A 178 -7.49 -8.68 7.66
CA SER A 178 -8.69 -9.09 8.38
C SER A 178 -9.78 -8.04 8.17
N ILE A 179 -10.95 -8.46 7.68
CA ILE A 179 -12.07 -7.57 7.39
C ILE A 179 -13.24 -7.96 8.28
N LYS A 180 -13.69 -7.03 9.13
CA LYS A 180 -14.76 -7.31 10.10
C LYS A 180 -16.12 -7.51 9.44
N LYS A 181 -16.46 -6.66 8.47
CA LYS A 181 -17.76 -6.72 7.77
C LYS A 181 -17.57 -6.51 6.28
N PRO A 182 -17.37 -7.59 5.49
CA PRO A 182 -17.38 -7.49 4.04
C PRO A 182 -18.82 -7.46 3.51
N ARG A 183 -19.11 -6.52 2.62
CA ARG A 183 -20.32 -6.52 1.80
C ARG A 183 -19.90 -6.48 0.35
N LEU A 184 -20.27 -7.50 -0.41
CA LEU A 184 -19.94 -7.66 -1.82
C LEU A 184 -21.24 -7.57 -2.61
N SER A 185 -21.22 -6.88 -3.74
CA SER A 185 -22.36 -6.85 -4.65
C SER A 185 -21.90 -6.76 -6.09
N VAL A 186 -22.76 -7.25 -6.97
CA VAL A 186 -22.57 -7.20 -8.42
C VAL A 186 -23.81 -6.63 -9.09
N SER A 187 -23.61 -5.90 -10.18
CA SER A 187 -24.71 -5.38 -11.00
C SER A 187 -24.38 -5.48 -12.49
N LYS A 188 -25.41 -5.34 -13.33
CA LYS A 188 -25.32 -5.50 -14.80
C LYS A 188 -24.80 -6.88 -15.24
N ILE A 189 -25.23 -7.92 -14.52
CA ILE A 189 -24.84 -9.32 -14.75
C ILE A 189 -25.95 -10.10 -15.46
N PHE A 190 -25.63 -11.22 -16.09
CA PHE A 190 -26.59 -12.14 -16.72
C PHE A 190 -27.59 -11.46 -17.66
N ASN A 191 -27.14 -10.53 -18.50
CA ASN A 191 -27.99 -9.73 -19.38
C ASN A 191 -29.12 -9.00 -18.62
N ASN A 192 -28.84 -8.52 -17.40
CA ASN A 192 -29.79 -7.87 -16.49
C ASN A 192 -30.95 -8.77 -16.03
N ASN A 193 -30.78 -10.09 -16.01
CA ASN A 193 -31.76 -10.99 -15.41
C ASN A 193 -31.87 -10.71 -13.90
N ARG A 194 -33.02 -10.16 -13.48
CA ARG A 194 -33.27 -9.73 -12.10
C ARG A 194 -33.17 -10.90 -11.11
N ILE A 195 -33.73 -12.06 -11.43
CA ILE A 195 -33.76 -13.21 -10.53
C ILE A 195 -32.34 -13.72 -10.24
N LEU A 196 -31.54 -13.92 -11.29
CA LEU A 196 -30.15 -14.37 -11.13
C LEU A 196 -29.27 -13.33 -10.43
N THR A 197 -29.54 -12.04 -10.68
CA THR A 197 -28.85 -10.94 -10.02
C THR A 197 -29.15 -10.88 -8.53
N GLU A 198 -30.42 -10.97 -8.14
CA GLU A 198 -30.85 -10.98 -6.74
C GLU A 198 -30.34 -12.22 -6.01
N ALA A 199 -30.43 -13.41 -6.63
CA ALA A 199 -29.91 -14.65 -6.06
C ALA A 199 -28.39 -14.59 -5.82
N THR A 200 -27.63 -14.04 -6.77
CA THR A 200 -26.18 -13.88 -6.65
C THR A 200 -25.82 -12.89 -5.56
N ASN A 201 -26.49 -11.75 -5.49
CA ASN A 201 -26.26 -10.76 -4.43
C ASN A 201 -26.68 -11.26 -3.04
N LEU A 202 -27.73 -12.07 -2.96
CA LEU A 202 -28.11 -12.73 -1.71
C LEU A 202 -26.99 -13.67 -1.24
N PHE A 203 -26.47 -14.51 -2.12
CA PHE A 203 -25.34 -15.38 -1.79
C PHE A 203 -24.11 -14.59 -1.34
N LEU A 204 -23.73 -13.54 -2.06
CA LEU A 204 -22.58 -12.69 -1.71
C LEU A 204 -22.78 -11.99 -0.36
N LYS A 205 -24.00 -11.57 -0.05
CA LYS A 205 -24.34 -10.96 1.24
C LYS A 205 -24.22 -11.95 2.40
N GLU A 206 -24.70 -13.19 2.20
CA GLU A 206 -24.68 -14.23 3.24
C GLU A 206 -23.31 -14.88 3.40
N ASN A 207 -22.53 -14.99 2.32
CA ASN A 207 -21.29 -15.77 2.26
C ASN A 207 -20.05 -14.92 1.95
N GLY A 208 -20.15 -13.59 1.95
CA GLY A 208 -19.07 -12.69 1.56
C GLY A 208 -17.80 -12.87 2.39
N GLY A 209 -17.91 -13.26 3.67
CA GLY A 209 -16.79 -13.62 4.52
C GLY A 209 -16.03 -14.85 4.03
N GLU A 210 -16.74 -15.93 3.67
CA GLU A 210 -16.13 -17.15 3.14
C GLU A 210 -15.53 -16.93 1.74
N VAL A 211 -16.20 -16.15 0.89
CA VAL A 211 -15.68 -15.75 -0.43
C VAL A 211 -14.34 -15.01 -0.27
N LEU A 212 -14.29 -14.03 0.63
CA LEU A 212 -13.07 -13.26 0.89
C LEU A 212 -11.96 -14.15 1.46
N LYS A 213 -12.28 -15.00 2.44
CA LYS A 213 -11.34 -15.94 3.07
C LYS A 213 -10.73 -16.89 2.04
N ALA A 214 -11.55 -17.38 1.10
CA ALA A 214 -11.09 -18.26 0.05
C ALA A 214 -10.13 -17.54 -0.93
N LEU A 215 -10.42 -16.27 -1.26
CA LEU A 215 -9.57 -15.45 -2.16
C LEU A 215 -8.35 -14.83 -1.46
N GLN A 216 -8.36 -14.81 -0.13
CA GLN A 216 -7.40 -14.08 0.71
C GLN A 216 -5.94 -14.37 0.38
N PRO A 217 -5.49 -15.64 0.22
CA PRO A 217 -4.08 -15.93 -0.03
C PRO A 217 -3.53 -15.26 -1.29
N GLN A 218 -4.30 -15.27 -2.38
CA GLN A 218 -3.90 -14.60 -3.63
C GLN A 218 -3.98 -13.08 -3.52
N LEU A 219 -5.03 -12.59 -2.84
CA LEU A 219 -5.22 -11.15 -2.61
C LEU A 219 -4.05 -10.58 -1.80
N GLN A 220 -3.70 -11.24 -0.68
CA GLN A 220 -2.57 -10.86 0.17
C GLN A 220 -1.26 -10.83 -0.62
N LYS A 221 -0.97 -11.87 -1.41
CA LYS A 221 0.25 -11.92 -2.23
C LYS A 221 0.35 -10.76 -3.21
N LYS A 222 -0.76 -10.42 -3.88
CA LYS A 222 -0.78 -9.32 -4.87
C LYS A 222 -0.67 -7.96 -4.21
N LEU A 223 -1.41 -7.73 -3.12
CA LEU A 223 -1.34 -6.47 -2.37
C LEU A 223 -0.01 -6.30 -1.65
N SER A 224 0.63 -7.37 -1.19
CA SER A 224 2.00 -7.36 -0.67
C SER A 224 2.98 -6.74 -1.66
N ALA A 225 2.95 -7.21 -2.92
CA ALA A 225 3.83 -6.69 -3.96
C ALA A 225 3.51 -5.23 -4.31
N GLU A 226 2.23 -4.90 -4.41
CA GLU A 226 1.77 -3.53 -4.70
C GLU A 226 2.21 -2.55 -3.61
N PHE A 227 1.99 -2.88 -2.34
CA PHE A 227 2.34 -2.02 -1.21
C PHE A 227 3.86 -1.93 -0.99
N ALA A 228 4.61 -2.98 -1.31
CA ALA A 228 6.07 -2.90 -1.34
C ALA A 228 6.53 -1.91 -2.42
N GLY A 229 5.95 -1.96 -3.63
CA GLY A 229 6.25 -1.04 -4.71
C GLY A 229 5.97 0.42 -4.35
N ILE A 230 4.80 0.70 -3.79
CA ILE A 230 4.42 2.04 -3.30
C ILE A 230 5.40 2.52 -2.22
N SER A 231 5.73 1.67 -1.24
CA SER A 231 6.65 2.03 -0.17
C SER A 231 8.05 2.33 -0.71
N ASN A 232 8.53 1.51 -1.65
CA ASN A 232 9.83 1.71 -2.31
C ASN A 232 9.84 2.97 -3.16
N GLN A 233 8.72 3.38 -3.79
CA GLN A 233 8.64 4.66 -4.49
C GLN A 233 8.99 5.85 -3.57
N LEU A 234 8.60 5.78 -2.28
CA LEU A 234 9.01 6.79 -1.29
C LEU A 234 10.47 6.61 -0.86
N MET A 235 10.83 5.40 -0.40
CA MET A 235 12.12 5.13 0.22
C MET A 235 13.29 5.22 -0.78
N ASP A 236 13.07 4.91 -2.06
CA ASP A 236 14.09 5.01 -3.09
C ASP A 236 14.35 6.44 -3.56
N ASN A 237 13.45 7.39 -3.28
CA ASN A 237 13.59 8.79 -3.68
C ASN A 237 13.93 9.72 -2.50
N VAL A 238 13.82 9.25 -1.26
CA VAL A 238 14.12 10.06 -0.06
C VAL A 238 15.26 9.39 0.73
N PRO A 239 16.38 10.09 0.97
CA PRO A 239 17.47 9.57 1.79
C PRO A 239 17.06 9.28 3.25
N LEU A 240 17.72 8.31 3.88
CA LEU A 240 17.46 7.88 5.26
C LEU A 240 17.55 9.03 6.28
N HIS A 241 18.50 9.95 6.11
CA HIS A 241 18.72 11.08 7.02
C HIS A 241 17.53 12.07 7.05
N ASN A 242 16.66 12.04 6.04
CA ASN A 242 15.41 12.82 6.06
C ASN A 242 14.33 12.18 6.92
N PHE A 243 14.38 10.86 7.17
CA PHE A 243 13.42 10.18 8.03
C PHE A 243 13.88 10.11 9.48
N ILE A 244 15.15 9.74 9.68
CA ILE A 244 15.74 9.50 10.99
C ILE A 244 17.03 10.30 11.10
N ILE A 245 17.11 11.13 12.12
CA ILE A 245 18.29 11.88 12.52
C ILE A 245 18.85 11.31 13.83
N ASP A 246 20.13 11.54 14.12
CA ASP A 246 20.77 11.06 15.36
C ASP A 246 20.30 11.82 16.62
#